data_AF-Q65WH5-F1
#
_entry.id   AF-Q65WH5-F1
#
_cell.length_a   1.000
_cell.length_b   1.000
_cell.length_c   1.000
_cell.angle_alpha   90.00
_cell.angle_beta   90.00
_cell.angle_gamma   90.00
#
_symmetry.space_group_name_H-M   'P 1'
#
loop_
_entity.id
_entity.type
_entity.pdbx_description
1 polymer ?
#
loop_
_entity_poly.entity_id
_entity_poly.type
_entity_poly.pdbx_seq_one_letter_code
_entity_poly.pdbx_strand_id
1 'polypeptide(L)'
;MTVQFDNQGFAIESGFMTVHVIDAQGVYVHSEEQYISEGGSLSANAVLSEPKAARQGFAVQWTGKVWQYVEDHRGEVYYNTQTKAEVTISELGKIPENLTALQPSDPNCEWNGEVWVLRAEKQAELKAQKLQQFIDGVDNKASRIYSIWTRFEIEYAQREAAAVAFKAANYQGEVSRFIADFATKAGIDNVTATNLILVQAEGLRKLLVELANQRMRKYELKKPNLTEDEMQTIYDDIIQQMDNLAEAYNNG
;
A
#
# COMPACT_ATOMS: atom_id res chain seq x y z
N MET A 1 67.24 13.89 -11.82
CA MET A 1 67.83 14.15 -10.49
C MET A 1 66.66 14.55 -9.60
N THR A 2 66.48 13.91 -8.44
CA THR A 2 65.34 14.20 -7.57
C THR A 2 65.70 15.36 -6.66
N VAL A 3 65.03 16.50 -6.81
CA VAL A 3 65.31 17.71 -6.00
C VAL A 3 65.21 17.37 -4.51
N GLN A 4 66.28 17.67 -3.77
CA GLN A 4 66.35 17.49 -2.32
C GLN A 4 65.96 18.79 -1.62
N PHE A 5 65.39 18.70 -0.41
CA PHE A 5 65.03 19.85 0.41
C PHE A 5 65.84 19.87 1.71
N ASP A 6 66.14 21.07 2.19
CA ASP A 6 66.76 21.27 3.50
C ASP A 6 65.75 21.10 4.65
N ASN A 7 66.20 21.29 5.89
CA ASN A 7 65.35 21.18 7.08
C ASN A 7 64.35 22.35 7.24
N GLN A 8 64.44 23.37 6.39
CA GLN A 8 63.53 24.51 6.33
C GLN A 8 62.50 24.39 5.19
N GLY A 9 62.63 23.36 4.34
CA GLY A 9 61.73 23.08 3.23
C GLY A 9 62.09 23.80 1.92
N PHE A 10 63.32 24.27 1.78
CA PHE A 10 63.83 24.89 0.55
C PHE A 10 64.65 23.90 -0.27
N ALA A 11 64.52 23.96 -1.60
CA ALA A 11 65.25 23.12 -2.53
C ALA A 11 66.76 23.40 -2.51
N ILE A 12 67.56 22.35 -2.44
CA ILE A 12 69.04 22.42 -2.43
C ILE A 12 69.60 22.53 -3.85
N GLU A 13 68.83 22.13 -4.87
CA GLU A 13 69.20 22.21 -6.28
C GLU A 13 67.97 22.47 -7.15
N SER A 14 68.18 22.95 -8.38
CA SER A 14 67.07 23.17 -9.32
C SER A 14 66.70 21.91 -10.09
N GLY A 15 65.41 21.66 -10.31
CA GLY A 15 64.96 20.52 -11.11
C GLY A 15 63.45 20.39 -11.23
N PHE A 16 63.02 19.39 -12.00
CA PHE A 16 61.62 19.00 -12.12
C PHE A 16 61.28 17.92 -11.10
N MET A 17 60.10 18.04 -10.50
CA MET A 17 59.52 17.02 -9.63
C MET A 17 58.04 16.83 -9.94
N THR A 18 57.56 15.60 -9.84
CA THR A 18 56.12 15.35 -9.78
C THR A 18 55.59 15.79 -8.43
N VAL A 19 54.57 16.64 -8.45
CA VAL A 19 53.81 17.09 -7.28
C VAL A 19 52.36 16.69 -7.42
N HIS A 20 51.68 16.54 -6.29
CA HIS A 20 50.27 16.18 -6.22
C HIS A 20 49.48 17.36 -5.67
N VAL A 21 48.61 17.92 -6.50
CA VAL A 21 47.85 19.13 -6.19
C VAL A 21 46.61 18.75 -5.39
N ILE A 22 46.39 19.46 -4.28
CA ILE A 22 45.19 19.34 -3.45
C ILE A 22 44.31 20.58 -3.55
N ASP A 23 42.99 20.42 -3.35
CA ASP A 23 42.05 21.54 -3.22
C ASP A 23 42.13 22.18 -1.83
N ALA A 24 41.25 23.16 -1.57
CA ALA A 24 41.19 23.86 -0.28
C ALA A 24 40.80 22.96 0.90
N GLN A 25 40.19 21.80 0.64
CA GLN A 25 39.81 20.79 1.61
C GLN A 25 40.87 19.69 1.74
N GLY A 26 42.00 19.82 1.03
CA GLY A 26 43.08 18.86 1.01
C GLY A 26 42.81 17.63 0.14
N VAL A 27 41.80 17.66 -0.72
CA VAL A 27 41.45 16.54 -1.62
C VAL A 27 42.36 16.56 -2.83
N TYR A 28 42.93 15.41 -3.19
CA TYR A 28 43.73 15.26 -4.40
C TYR A 28 42.91 15.61 -5.66
N VAL A 29 43.47 16.46 -6.52
CA VAL A 29 42.86 16.90 -7.78
C VAL A 29 43.57 16.25 -8.97
N HIS A 30 44.87 16.48 -9.11
CA HIS A 30 45.71 15.90 -10.17
C HIS A 30 47.18 15.90 -9.76
N SER A 31 48.00 15.27 -10.58
CA SER A 31 49.46 15.32 -10.48
C SER A 31 50.02 16.15 -11.64
N GLU A 32 51.12 16.85 -11.40
CA GLU A 32 51.81 17.63 -12.43
C GLU A 32 53.33 17.65 -12.20
N GLU A 33 54.10 17.93 -13.23
CA GLU A 33 55.53 18.21 -13.08
C GLU A 33 55.74 19.71 -12.82
N GLN A 34 56.44 20.00 -11.72
CA GLN A 34 56.78 21.35 -11.32
C GLN A 34 58.29 21.54 -11.36
N TYR A 35 58.74 22.64 -11.97
CA TYR A 35 60.13 23.10 -11.83
C TYR A 35 60.30 23.86 -10.52
N ILE A 36 61.28 23.46 -9.71
CA ILE A 36 61.64 24.09 -8.45
C ILE A 36 63.07 24.59 -8.58
N SER A 37 63.28 25.89 -8.39
CA SER A 37 64.63 26.47 -8.38
C SER A 37 65.32 26.19 -7.04
N GLU A 38 66.66 26.16 -7.06
CA GLU A 38 67.48 26.20 -5.84
C GLU A 38 67.04 27.39 -4.94
N GLY A 39 66.88 27.12 -3.65
CA GLY A 39 66.34 28.05 -2.66
C GLY A 39 64.82 28.27 -2.71
N GLY A 40 64.10 27.65 -3.68
CA GLY A 40 62.65 27.73 -3.81
C GLY A 40 61.89 26.71 -2.95
N SER A 41 60.58 26.88 -2.82
CA SER A 41 59.68 25.94 -2.15
C SER A 41 58.66 25.35 -3.12
N LEU A 42 57.90 24.34 -2.67
CA LEU A 42 56.73 23.83 -3.38
C LEU A 42 55.66 24.91 -3.57
N SER A 43 54.85 24.76 -4.61
CA SER A 43 53.61 25.53 -4.76
C SER A 43 52.70 25.36 -3.54
N ALA A 44 51.90 26.40 -3.26
CA ALA A 44 50.80 26.26 -2.33
C ALA A 44 49.88 25.11 -2.81
N ASN A 45 49.50 24.23 -1.88
CA ASN A 45 48.70 23.02 -2.13
C ASN A 45 49.37 21.92 -2.96
N ALA A 46 50.70 21.92 -3.09
CA ALA A 46 51.44 20.78 -3.64
C ALA A 46 51.95 19.84 -2.53
N VAL A 47 51.79 18.53 -2.76
CA VAL A 47 52.26 17.46 -1.87
C VAL A 47 53.22 16.55 -2.63
N LEU A 48 54.38 16.22 -2.03
CA LEU A 48 55.36 15.31 -2.64
C LEU A 48 55.04 13.82 -2.42
N SER A 49 54.32 13.50 -1.35
CA SER A 49 53.90 12.13 -1.09
C SER A 49 52.89 11.71 -2.14
N GLU A 50 53.12 10.55 -2.75
CA GLU A 50 52.19 9.98 -3.73
C GLU A 50 50.81 9.72 -3.09
N PRO A 51 49.71 10.14 -3.74
CA PRO A 51 48.36 9.90 -3.26
C PRO A 51 48.04 8.41 -3.27
N LYS A 52 47.06 8.03 -2.47
CA LYS A 52 46.49 6.69 -2.57
C LYS A 52 45.79 6.53 -3.93
N ALA A 53 45.74 5.30 -4.43
CA ALA A 53 44.96 4.97 -5.61
C ALA A 53 43.48 5.39 -5.45
N ALA A 54 42.84 5.80 -6.54
CA ALA A 54 41.43 6.14 -6.52
C ALA A 54 40.59 4.93 -6.07
N ARG A 55 39.57 5.20 -5.24
CA ARG A 55 38.64 4.19 -4.73
C ARG A 55 37.22 4.72 -4.88
N GLN A 56 36.34 3.95 -5.52
CA GLN A 56 34.93 4.33 -5.70
C GLN A 56 34.26 4.63 -4.35
N GLY A 57 33.55 5.77 -4.28
CA GLY A 57 32.88 6.24 -3.06
C GLY A 57 33.80 6.93 -2.05
N PHE A 58 35.08 7.19 -2.37
CA PHE A 58 36.02 7.85 -1.47
C PHE A 58 36.84 8.94 -2.17
N ALA A 59 36.98 10.07 -1.49
CA ALA A 59 37.98 11.08 -1.79
C ALA A 59 39.33 10.71 -1.14
N VAL A 60 40.42 11.04 -1.81
CA VAL A 60 41.78 10.90 -1.27
C VAL A 60 42.20 12.25 -0.69
N GLN A 61 42.21 12.36 0.64
CA GLN A 61 42.47 13.60 1.35
C GLN A 61 43.83 13.58 2.04
N TRP A 62 44.57 14.68 1.93
CA TRP A 62 45.81 14.93 2.63
C TRP A 62 45.55 15.52 4.03
N THR A 63 46.10 14.89 5.06
CA THR A 63 45.97 15.36 6.47
C THR A 63 47.06 16.34 6.90
N GLY A 64 47.97 16.71 5.99
CA GLY A 64 49.22 17.39 6.30
C GLY A 64 50.41 16.45 6.54
N LYS A 65 50.15 15.14 6.74
CA LYS A 65 51.21 14.13 6.98
C LYS A 65 51.01 12.85 6.18
N VAL A 66 49.77 12.40 6.05
CA VAL A 66 49.43 11.14 5.38
C VAL A 66 48.16 11.31 4.55
N TRP A 67 48.07 10.51 3.48
CA TRP A 67 46.86 10.38 2.69
C TRP A 67 45.87 9.41 3.36
N GLN A 68 44.61 9.83 3.43
CA GLN A 68 43.50 9.03 3.92
C GLN A 68 42.38 8.92 2.89
N TYR A 69 41.56 7.88 3.03
CA TYR A 69 40.28 7.79 2.32
C TYR A 69 39.19 8.40 3.21
N VAL A 70 38.42 9.32 2.64
CA VAL A 70 37.22 9.89 3.27
C VAL A 70 36.04 9.58 2.36
N GLU A 71 34.94 9.10 2.93
CA GLU A 71 33.71 8.83 2.18
C GLU A 71 33.29 10.08 1.39
N ASP A 72 32.96 9.91 0.11
CA ASP A 72 32.56 10.99 -0.78
C ASP A 72 31.18 10.69 -1.36
N HIS A 73 30.18 11.23 -0.68
CA HIS A 73 28.77 11.16 -1.05
C HIS A 73 28.29 12.49 -1.65
N ARG A 74 29.19 13.42 -1.97
CA ARG A 74 28.80 14.76 -2.40
C ARG A 74 27.98 14.70 -3.68
N GLY A 75 26.89 15.46 -3.72
CA GLY A 75 25.92 15.45 -4.82
C GLY A 75 24.87 14.35 -4.73
N GLU A 76 25.03 13.35 -3.85
CA GLU A 76 23.98 12.36 -3.58
C GLU A 76 22.85 12.99 -2.75
N VAL A 77 21.64 12.46 -2.95
CA VAL A 77 20.42 12.94 -2.30
C VAL A 77 20.00 11.96 -1.21
N TYR A 78 19.77 12.50 -0.03
CA TYR A 78 19.29 11.79 1.15
C TYR A 78 18.06 12.50 1.73
N TYR A 79 17.38 11.85 2.67
CA TYR A 79 16.19 12.38 3.34
C TYR A 79 16.39 12.42 4.84
N ASN A 80 16.03 13.53 5.47
CA ASN A 80 16.07 13.66 6.92
C ASN A 80 14.99 12.79 7.56
N THR A 81 15.38 11.87 8.44
CA THR A 81 14.49 10.88 9.07
C THR A 81 13.44 11.50 10.00
N GLN A 82 13.64 12.74 10.46
CA GLN A 82 12.71 13.46 11.32
C GLN A 82 11.79 14.39 10.51
N THR A 83 12.38 15.21 9.63
CA THR A 83 11.65 16.27 8.92
C THR A 83 11.16 15.86 7.54
N LYS A 84 11.64 14.74 6.99
CA LYS A 84 11.42 14.26 5.61
C LYS A 84 12.02 15.15 4.52
N ALA A 85 12.72 16.21 4.92
CA ALA A 85 13.33 17.14 3.97
C ALA A 85 14.40 16.41 3.15
N GLU A 86 14.39 16.68 1.85
CA GLU A 86 15.46 16.28 0.95
C GLU A 86 16.73 17.07 1.29
N VAL A 87 17.87 16.38 1.32
CA VAL A 87 19.19 16.92 1.67
C VAL A 87 20.18 16.41 0.64
N THR A 88 20.78 17.32 -0.12
CA THR A 88 21.95 17.01 -0.96
C THR A 88 23.21 17.08 -0.11
N ILE A 89 24.02 16.04 -0.14
CA ILE A 89 25.30 16.02 0.58
C ILE A 89 26.29 16.95 -0.10
N SER A 90 26.90 17.85 0.66
CA SER A 90 27.89 18.82 0.16
C SER A 90 29.27 18.63 0.79
N GLU A 91 29.37 17.88 1.88
CA GLU A 91 30.60 17.67 2.64
C GLU A 91 31.13 16.24 2.50
N LEU A 92 32.44 16.09 2.71
CA LEU A 92 33.09 14.77 2.78
C LEU A 92 32.86 14.14 4.15
N GLY A 93 32.78 12.82 4.17
CA GLY A 93 32.68 12.03 5.39
C GLY A 93 31.46 11.14 5.39
N LYS A 94 31.24 10.52 6.55
CA LYS A 94 30.12 9.62 6.77
C LYS A 94 28.80 10.37 6.68
N ILE A 95 27.80 9.71 6.10
CA ILE A 95 26.43 10.19 6.13
C ILE A 95 25.95 10.32 7.59
N PRO A 96 25.39 11.47 7.99
CA PRO A 96 24.79 11.64 9.31
C PRO A 96 23.70 10.60 9.61
N GLU A 97 23.64 10.11 10.85
CA GLU A 97 22.68 9.08 11.27
C GLU A 97 21.20 9.49 11.12
N ASN A 98 20.93 10.79 11.04
CA ASN A 98 19.58 11.33 10.82
C ASN A 98 19.20 11.41 9.33
N LEU A 99 20.00 10.83 8.43
CA LEU A 99 19.73 10.79 7.00
C LEU A 99 19.54 9.34 6.51
N THR A 100 18.67 9.17 5.52
CA THR A 100 18.44 7.89 4.84
C THR A 100 18.35 8.10 3.33
N ALA A 101 18.84 7.15 2.54
CA ALA A 101 18.69 7.18 1.08
C ALA A 101 17.25 6.82 0.65
N LEU A 102 16.42 6.30 1.57
CA LEU A 102 15.04 5.96 1.27
C LEU A 102 14.17 7.22 1.26
N GLN A 103 13.42 7.43 0.18
CA GLN A 103 12.45 8.51 0.09
C GLN A 103 11.17 8.15 0.86
N PRO A 104 10.56 9.08 1.62
CA PRO A 104 9.25 8.87 2.22
C PRO A 104 8.19 8.70 1.12
N SER A 105 7.44 7.60 1.17
CA SER A 105 6.40 7.29 0.19
C SER A 105 5.13 8.13 0.35
N ASP A 106 4.88 8.67 1.55
CA ASP A 106 3.71 9.49 1.89
C ASP A 106 4.09 10.55 2.93
N PRO A 107 3.51 11.77 2.88
CA PRO A 107 3.72 12.81 3.89
C PRO A 107 3.40 12.37 5.33
N ASN A 108 2.51 11.39 5.50
CA ASN A 108 2.10 10.83 6.79
C ASN A 108 3.01 9.69 7.27
N CYS A 109 4.11 9.39 6.58
CA CYS A 109 5.07 8.39 7.07
C CYS A 109 5.94 8.93 8.21
N GLU A 110 6.47 8.02 9.02
CA GLU A 110 7.50 8.27 10.04
C GLU A 110 8.60 7.22 9.89
N TRP A 111 9.83 7.62 10.22
CA TRP A 111 10.97 6.71 10.17
C TRP A 111 10.93 5.81 11.40
N ASN A 112 10.93 4.49 11.21
CA ASN A 112 10.94 3.52 12.32
C ASN A 112 12.34 3.05 12.75
N GLY A 113 13.40 3.60 12.12
CA GLY A 113 14.79 3.16 12.29
C GLY A 113 15.37 2.49 11.04
N GLU A 114 14.52 1.89 10.21
CA GLU A 114 14.94 1.10 9.04
C GLU A 114 14.21 1.51 7.75
N VAL A 115 12.92 1.85 7.86
CA VAL A 115 12.06 2.21 6.73
C VAL A 115 11.03 3.27 7.13
N TRP A 116 10.45 3.92 6.12
CA TRP A 116 9.30 4.79 6.29
C TRP A 116 8.03 3.96 6.48
N VAL A 117 7.31 4.19 7.58
CA VAL A 117 6.02 3.55 7.87
C VAL A 117 4.94 4.59 8.04
N LEU A 118 3.72 4.35 7.53
CA LEU A 118 2.60 5.26 7.78
C LEU A 118 2.37 5.44 9.28
N ARG A 119 2.08 6.67 9.70
CA ARG A 119 1.68 6.99 11.08
C ARG A 119 0.53 6.09 11.54
N ALA A 120 0.59 5.67 12.80
CA ALA A 120 -0.45 4.84 13.40
C ALA A 120 -1.85 5.46 13.27
N GLU A 121 -1.97 6.79 13.41
CA GLU A 121 -3.22 7.52 13.19
C GLU A 121 -3.75 7.38 11.77
N LYS A 122 -2.86 7.50 10.77
CA LYS A 122 -3.25 7.38 9.36
C LYS A 122 -3.59 5.93 9.00
N GLN A 123 -2.84 4.97 9.53
CA GLN A 123 -3.16 3.54 9.39
C GLN A 123 -4.54 3.22 9.99
N ALA A 124 -4.83 3.73 11.19
CA ALA A 124 -6.12 3.54 11.84
C ALA A 124 -7.27 4.20 11.06
N GLU A 125 -7.05 5.41 10.51
CA GLU A 125 -8.03 6.10 9.65
C GLU A 125 -8.34 5.27 8.39
N LEU A 126 -7.32 4.80 7.67
CA LEU A 126 -7.49 3.99 6.45
C LEU A 126 -8.18 2.67 6.76
N LYS A 127 -7.81 2.01 7.87
CA LYS A 127 -8.45 0.78 8.32
C LYS A 127 -9.93 1.00 8.66
N ALA A 128 -10.26 2.11 9.33
CA ALA A 128 -11.65 2.47 9.65
C ALA A 128 -12.46 2.79 8.38
N GLN A 129 -11.88 3.49 7.40
CA GLN A 129 -12.51 3.73 6.10
C GLN A 129 -12.78 2.43 5.35
N LYS A 130 -11.81 1.51 5.31
CA LYS A 130 -11.96 0.20 4.67
C LYS A 130 -13.05 -0.64 5.34
N LEU A 131 -13.08 -0.67 6.67
CA LEU A 131 -14.15 -1.33 7.44
C LEU A 131 -15.52 -0.77 7.08
N GLN A 132 -15.66 0.56 7.01
CA GLN A 132 -16.92 1.19 6.65
C GLN A 132 -17.35 0.84 5.22
N GLN A 133 -16.40 0.84 4.27
CA GLN A 133 -16.67 0.41 2.88
C GLN A 133 -17.21 -1.02 2.81
N PHE A 134 -16.65 -1.96 3.58
CA PHE A 134 -17.16 -3.33 3.62
C PHE A 134 -18.56 -3.42 4.22
N ILE A 135 -18.80 -2.72 5.33
CA ILE A 135 -20.13 -2.68 5.97
C ILE A 135 -21.18 -2.13 4.98
N ASP A 136 -20.88 -1.02 4.33
CA ASP A 136 -21.75 -0.40 3.34
C ASP A 136 -21.94 -1.32 2.12
N GLY A 137 -20.87 -2.01 1.70
CA GLY A 137 -20.92 -3.00 0.62
C GLY A 137 -21.91 -4.14 0.92
N VAL A 138 -21.90 -4.69 2.13
CA VAL A 138 -22.84 -5.73 2.57
C VAL A 138 -24.28 -5.20 2.59
N ASP A 139 -24.50 -4.02 3.18
CA ASP A 139 -25.85 -3.42 3.25
C ASP A 139 -26.38 -3.08 1.84
N ASN A 140 -25.55 -2.54 0.96
CA ASN A 140 -25.92 -2.19 -0.42
C ASN A 140 -26.22 -3.44 -1.25
N LYS A 141 -25.41 -4.51 -1.12
CA LYS A 141 -25.67 -5.79 -1.79
C LYS A 141 -27.01 -6.37 -1.35
N ALA A 142 -27.26 -6.44 -0.05
CA ALA A 142 -28.53 -6.94 0.49
C ALA A 142 -29.71 -6.08 0.02
N SER A 143 -29.59 -4.75 0.07
CA SER A 143 -30.62 -3.81 -0.40
C SER A 143 -30.99 -4.06 -1.87
N ARG A 144 -29.98 -4.24 -2.75
CA ARG A 144 -30.19 -4.59 -4.15
C ARG A 144 -30.96 -5.89 -4.32
N ILE A 145 -30.59 -6.94 -3.58
CA ILE A 145 -31.30 -8.23 -3.65
C ILE A 145 -32.74 -8.08 -3.13
N TYR A 146 -32.94 -7.43 -1.99
CA TYR A 146 -34.29 -7.16 -1.46
C TYR A 146 -35.17 -6.45 -2.48
N SER A 147 -34.66 -5.40 -3.13
CA SER A 147 -35.43 -4.65 -4.14
C SER A 147 -35.92 -5.50 -5.31
N ILE A 148 -35.22 -6.58 -5.64
CA ILE A 148 -35.63 -7.53 -6.68
C ILE A 148 -36.69 -8.47 -6.11
N TRP A 149 -36.41 -9.10 -4.98
CA TRP A 149 -37.25 -10.14 -4.39
C TRP A 149 -38.60 -9.63 -3.87
N THR A 150 -38.65 -8.39 -3.38
CA THR A 150 -39.87 -7.81 -2.78
C THR A 150 -40.62 -6.88 -3.74
N ARG A 151 -40.18 -6.77 -5.01
CA ARG A 151 -40.79 -5.86 -6.01
C ARG A 151 -42.31 -6.04 -6.17
N PHE A 152 -42.81 -7.27 -6.01
CA PHE A 152 -44.23 -7.62 -6.14
C PHE A 152 -44.80 -8.24 -4.85
N GLU A 153 -44.25 -7.87 -3.69
CA GLU A 153 -44.62 -8.46 -2.39
C GLU A 153 -46.14 -8.41 -2.12
N ILE A 154 -46.81 -7.31 -2.46
CA ILE A 154 -48.27 -7.17 -2.28
C ILE A 154 -49.02 -8.22 -3.11
N GLU A 155 -48.63 -8.45 -4.36
CA GLU A 155 -49.25 -9.46 -5.21
C GLU A 155 -49.01 -10.88 -4.67
N TYR A 156 -47.78 -11.17 -4.22
CA TYR A 156 -47.44 -12.47 -3.65
C TYR A 156 -48.22 -12.75 -2.37
N ALA A 157 -48.35 -11.77 -1.47
CA ALA A 157 -49.13 -11.90 -0.25
C ALA A 157 -50.61 -12.19 -0.55
N GLN A 158 -51.20 -11.53 -1.56
CA GLN A 158 -52.58 -11.79 -1.99
C GLN A 158 -52.76 -13.19 -2.59
N ARG A 159 -51.81 -13.63 -3.43
CA ARG A 159 -51.82 -15.00 -4.00
C ARG A 159 -51.68 -16.06 -2.92
N GLU A 160 -50.76 -15.88 -1.98
CA GLU A 160 -50.57 -16.78 -0.83
C GLU A 160 -51.83 -16.85 0.03
N ALA A 161 -52.43 -15.71 0.40
CA ALA A 161 -53.65 -15.69 1.20
C ALA A 161 -54.82 -16.45 0.53
N ALA A 162 -54.99 -16.26 -0.79
CA ALA A 162 -55.99 -17.00 -1.57
C ALA A 162 -55.69 -18.51 -1.58
N ALA A 163 -54.43 -18.89 -1.79
CA ALA A 163 -53.99 -20.29 -1.81
C ALA A 163 -54.18 -20.97 -0.44
N VAL A 164 -53.86 -20.26 0.65
CA VAL A 164 -54.09 -20.73 2.03
C VAL A 164 -55.58 -20.95 2.28
N ALA A 165 -56.44 -20.00 1.89
CA ALA A 165 -57.89 -20.12 2.07
C ALA A 165 -58.47 -21.31 1.30
N PHE A 166 -58.08 -21.48 0.03
CA PHE A 166 -58.56 -22.61 -0.79
C PHE A 166 -58.07 -23.96 -0.26
N LYS A 167 -56.80 -24.04 0.18
CA LYS A 167 -56.27 -25.24 0.84
C LYS A 167 -56.96 -25.55 2.16
N ALA A 168 -57.24 -24.54 2.99
CA ALA A 168 -57.96 -24.69 4.26
C ALA A 168 -59.41 -25.17 4.06
N ALA A 169 -60.03 -24.83 2.92
CA ALA A 169 -61.33 -25.35 2.50
C ALA A 169 -61.25 -26.77 1.87
N ASN A 170 -60.14 -27.48 2.02
CA ASN A 170 -59.87 -28.78 1.37
C ASN A 170 -60.06 -28.73 -0.16
N TYR A 171 -59.67 -27.62 -0.78
CA TYR A 171 -59.78 -27.36 -2.21
C TYR A 171 -61.24 -27.41 -2.73
N GLN A 172 -62.20 -27.06 -1.86
CA GLN A 172 -63.62 -26.97 -2.21
C GLN A 172 -64.07 -25.50 -2.25
N GLY A 173 -65.15 -25.23 -3.00
CA GLY A 173 -65.76 -23.90 -3.10
C GLY A 173 -65.22 -23.05 -4.24
N GLU A 174 -65.51 -21.74 -4.18
CA GLU A 174 -65.12 -20.79 -5.22
C GLU A 174 -63.59 -20.60 -5.23
N VAL A 175 -62.98 -20.78 -6.41
CA VAL A 175 -61.53 -20.62 -6.59
C VAL A 175 -61.22 -19.17 -6.92
N SER A 176 -60.31 -18.55 -6.16
CA SER A 176 -59.85 -17.20 -6.45
C SER A 176 -59.26 -17.10 -7.84
N ARG A 177 -59.53 -15.98 -8.53
CA ARG A 177 -58.92 -15.66 -9.82
C ARG A 177 -57.40 -15.74 -9.82
N PHE A 178 -56.74 -15.45 -8.68
CA PHE A 178 -55.28 -15.57 -8.57
C PHE A 178 -54.78 -17.01 -8.81
N ILE A 179 -55.53 -17.99 -8.32
CA ILE A 179 -55.21 -19.42 -8.50
C ILE A 179 -55.66 -19.87 -9.90
N ALA A 180 -56.88 -19.53 -10.30
CA ALA A 180 -57.47 -19.98 -11.57
C ALA A 180 -56.74 -19.39 -12.79
N ASP A 181 -56.36 -18.11 -12.76
CA ASP A 181 -55.59 -17.48 -13.83
C ASP A 181 -54.19 -18.10 -13.93
N PHE A 182 -53.52 -18.35 -12.80
CA PHE A 182 -52.22 -19.03 -12.78
C PHE A 182 -52.32 -20.47 -13.33
N ALA A 183 -53.29 -21.25 -12.84
CA ALA A 183 -53.55 -22.61 -13.30
C ALA A 183 -53.75 -22.66 -14.81
N THR A 184 -54.60 -21.77 -15.33
CA THR A 184 -54.89 -21.65 -16.77
C THR A 184 -53.64 -21.31 -17.59
N LYS A 185 -52.83 -20.33 -17.13
CA LYS A 185 -51.63 -19.90 -17.86
C LYS A 185 -50.50 -20.91 -17.80
N ALA A 186 -50.37 -21.64 -16.70
CA ALA A 186 -49.36 -22.68 -16.52
C ALA A 186 -49.79 -24.05 -17.08
N GLY A 187 -51.06 -24.21 -17.49
CA GLY A 187 -51.57 -25.48 -18.02
C GLY A 187 -51.70 -26.59 -16.97
N ILE A 188 -52.00 -26.21 -15.72
CA ILE A 188 -52.11 -27.12 -14.57
C ILE A 188 -53.48 -26.96 -13.90
N ASP A 189 -53.84 -27.89 -13.01
CA ASP A 189 -55.09 -27.79 -12.25
C ASP A 189 -54.99 -26.84 -11.04
N ASN A 190 -56.14 -26.42 -10.50
CA ASN A 190 -56.21 -25.45 -9.41
C ASN A 190 -55.56 -25.94 -8.11
N VAL A 191 -55.55 -27.25 -7.85
CA VAL A 191 -54.90 -27.82 -6.65
C VAL A 191 -53.40 -27.74 -6.80
N THR A 192 -52.87 -28.14 -7.95
CA THR A 192 -51.44 -28.04 -8.29
C THR A 192 -50.98 -26.58 -8.27
N ALA A 193 -51.71 -25.67 -8.90
CA ALA A 193 -51.43 -24.23 -8.89
C ALA A 193 -51.40 -23.65 -7.47
N THR A 194 -52.37 -24.01 -6.64
CA THR A 194 -52.43 -23.62 -5.22
C THR A 194 -51.20 -24.07 -4.46
N ASN A 195 -50.81 -25.34 -4.60
CA ASN A 195 -49.65 -25.88 -3.91
C ASN A 195 -48.34 -25.24 -4.38
N LEU A 196 -48.20 -24.96 -5.67
CA LEU A 196 -47.03 -24.24 -6.20
C LEU A 196 -46.92 -22.82 -5.66
N ILE A 197 -48.04 -22.07 -5.59
CA ILE A 197 -48.05 -20.72 -4.98
C ILE A 197 -47.55 -20.79 -3.53
N LEU A 198 -48.01 -21.78 -2.74
CA LEU A 198 -47.60 -21.94 -1.35
C LEU A 198 -46.12 -22.31 -1.22
N VAL A 199 -45.61 -23.22 -2.07
CA VAL A 199 -44.20 -23.61 -2.08
C VAL A 199 -43.31 -22.43 -2.46
N GLN A 200 -43.70 -21.64 -3.47
CA GLN A 200 -42.96 -20.44 -3.87
C GLN A 200 -42.95 -19.38 -2.75
N ALA A 201 -44.08 -19.15 -2.08
CA ALA A 201 -44.16 -18.22 -0.97
C ALA A 201 -43.29 -18.66 0.23
N GLU A 202 -43.28 -19.95 0.56
CA GLU A 202 -42.40 -20.49 1.60
C GLU A 202 -40.92 -20.40 1.20
N GLY A 203 -40.59 -20.72 -0.05
CA GLY A 203 -39.24 -20.61 -0.59
C GLY A 203 -38.69 -19.18 -0.52
N LEU A 204 -39.48 -18.19 -0.95
CA LEU A 204 -39.12 -16.77 -0.85
C LEU A 204 -38.92 -16.35 0.62
N ARG A 205 -39.81 -16.77 1.54
CA ARG A 205 -39.64 -16.47 2.97
C ARG A 205 -38.33 -17.03 3.54
N LYS A 206 -37.95 -18.25 3.18
CA LYS A 206 -36.66 -18.85 3.58
C LYS A 206 -35.49 -18.04 3.05
N LEU A 207 -35.50 -17.69 1.76
CA LEU A 207 -34.45 -16.89 1.15
C LEU A 207 -34.31 -15.51 1.82
N LEU A 208 -35.42 -14.82 2.10
CA LEU A 208 -35.40 -13.52 2.79
C LEU A 208 -34.78 -13.59 4.19
N VAL A 209 -35.05 -14.68 4.93
CA VAL A 209 -34.43 -14.93 6.24
C VAL A 209 -32.93 -15.17 6.09
N GLU A 210 -32.51 -16.01 5.15
CA GLU A 210 -31.09 -16.26 4.94
C GLU A 210 -30.33 -15.01 4.47
N LEU A 211 -30.93 -14.20 3.60
CA LEU A 211 -30.34 -12.92 3.20
C LEU A 211 -30.20 -11.96 4.40
N ALA A 212 -31.20 -11.92 5.28
CA ALA A 212 -31.12 -11.13 6.52
C ALA A 212 -29.98 -11.64 7.41
N ASN A 213 -29.83 -12.95 7.55
CA ASN A 213 -28.73 -13.57 8.30
C ASN A 213 -27.38 -13.16 7.70
N GLN A 214 -27.18 -13.29 6.38
CA GLN A 214 -25.94 -12.88 5.72
C GLN A 214 -25.65 -11.39 5.92
N ARG A 215 -26.68 -10.53 5.82
CA ARG A 215 -26.51 -9.09 6.07
C ARG A 215 -26.08 -8.80 7.51
N MET A 216 -26.60 -9.54 8.50
CA MET A 216 -26.20 -9.41 9.90
C MET A 216 -24.74 -9.82 10.14
N ARG A 217 -24.14 -10.66 9.28
CA ARG A 217 -22.73 -11.03 9.41
C ARG A 217 -21.77 -9.85 9.22
N LYS A 218 -22.22 -8.66 8.78
CA LYS A 218 -21.40 -7.43 8.81
C LYS A 218 -20.87 -7.07 10.21
N TYR A 219 -21.49 -7.56 11.29
CA TYR A 219 -20.97 -7.39 12.64
C TYR A 219 -19.73 -8.26 12.92
N GLU A 220 -19.47 -9.31 12.13
CA GLU A 220 -18.21 -10.06 12.16
C GLU A 220 -17.02 -9.17 11.82
N LEU A 221 -17.19 -8.23 10.87
CA LEU A 221 -16.17 -7.24 10.49
C LEU A 221 -15.84 -6.25 11.62
N LYS A 222 -16.72 -6.10 12.61
CA LYS A 222 -16.51 -5.20 13.76
C LYS A 222 -15.78 -5.87 14.92
N LYS A 223 -15.42 -7.14 14.79
CA LYS A 223 -14.62 -7.82 15.82
C LYS A 223 -13.27 -7.12 15.98
N PRO A 224 -12.77 -6.98 17.21
CA PRO A 224 -11.49 -6.35 17.45
C PRO A 224 -10.35 -7.17 16.82
N ASN A 225 -9.24 -6.49 16.53
CA ASN A 225 -7.97 -7.10 16.09
C ASN A 225 -7.97 -7.86 14.76
N LEU A 226 -9.00 -7.70 13.92
CA LEU A 226 -8.94 -8.24 12.55
C LEU A 226 -7.86 -7.52 11.74
N THR A 227 -7.05 -8.31 11.02
CA THR A 227 -6.18 -7.84 9.95
C THR A 227 -6.99 -7.42 8.73
N GLU A 228 -6.38 -6.67 7.81
CA GLU A 228 -7.07 -6.27 6.58
C GLU A 228 -7.47 -7.47 5.72
N ASP A 229 -6.61 -8.48 5.62
CA ASP A 229 -6.88 -9.72 4.88
C ASP A 229 -8.03 -10.53 5.47
N GLU A 230 -8.11 -10.59 6.81
CA GLU A 230 -9.24 -11.24 7.48
C GLU A 230 -10.55 -10.49 7.24
N MET A 231 -10.54 -9.15 7.29
CA MET A 231 -11.73 -8.35 6.97
C MET A 231 -12.18 -8.57 5.52
N GLN A 232 -11.23 -8.59 4.57
CA GLN A 232 -11.51 -8.86 3.16
C GLN A 232 -12.11 -10.25 2.96
N THR A 233 -11.53 -11.28 3.59
CA THR A 233 -12.02 -12.67 3.51
C THR A 233 -13.45 -12.80 4.04
N ILE A 234 -13.75 -12.18 5.19
CA ILE A 234 -15.11 -12.17 5.75
C ILE A 234 -16.08 -11.47 4.80
N TYR A 235 -15.69 -10.30 4.27
CA TYR A 235 -16.52 -9.56 3.33
C TYR A 235 -16.83 -10.39 2.07
N ASP A 236 -15.81 -10.97 1.44
CA ASP A 236 -15.96 -11.75 0.21
C ASP A 236 -16.84 -12.99 0.42
N ASP A 237 -16.68 -13.69 1.54
CA ASP A 237 -17.57 -14.81 1.88
C ASP A 237 -19.03 -14.35 2.03
N ILE A 238 -19.29 -13.25 2.76
CA ILE A 238 -20.66 -12.72 2.90
C ILE A 238 -21.26 -12.40 1.52
N ILE A 239 -20.52 -11.71 0.65
CA ILE A 239 -20.99 -11.36 -0.69
C ILE A 239 -21.25 -12.60 -1.54
N GLN A 240 -20.35 -13.60 -1.50
CA GLN A 240 -20.52 -14.85 -2.23
C GLN A 240 -21.75 -15.63 -1.75
N GLN A 241 -22.00 -15.70 -0.43
CA GLN A 241 -23.21 -16.34 0.09
C GLN A 241 -24.47 -15.59 -0.36
N MET A 242 -24.45 -14.26 -0.39
CA MET A 242 -25.57 -13.47 -0.93
C MET A 242 -25.79 -13.73 -2.43
N ASP A 243 -24.73 -13.90 -3.21
CA ASP A 243 -24.82 -14.25 -4.63
C ASP A 243 -25.40 -15.64 -4.84
N ASN A 244 -24.97 -16.63 -4.07
CA ASN A 244 -25.54 -17.98 -4.10
C ASN A 244 -27.05 -17.97 -3.81
N LEU A 245 -27.49 -17.14 -2.86
CA LEU A 245 -28.92 -16.97 -2.56
C LEU A 245 -29.67 -16.32 -3.73
N ALA A 246 -29.07 -15.31 -4.39
CA ALA A 246 -29.63 -14.67 -5.57
C ALA A 246 -29.76 -15.65 -6.75
N GLU A 247 -28.78 -16.53 -6.96
CA GLU A 247 -28.86 -17.61 -7.96
C GLU A 247 -29.95 -18.61 -7.62
N ALA A 248 -30.07 -19.03 -6.35
CA ALA A 248 -31.13 -19.93 -5.91
C ALA A 248 -32.53 -19.34 -6.16
N TYR A 249 -32.72 -18.03 -5.97
CA TYR A 249 -33.96 -17.33 -6.29
C TYR A 249 -34.30 -17.38 -7.79
N ASN A 250 -33.31 -17.28 -8.67
CA ASN A 250 -33.55 -17.29 -10.11
C ASN A 250 -33.81 -18.70 -10.68
N ASN A 251 -33.36 -19.73 -9.96
CA ASN A 251 -33.44 -21.14 -10.40
C ASN A 251 -34.66 -21.89 -9.83
N GLY A 252 -35.43 -21.28 -8.92
CA GLY A 252 -36.64 -21.85 -8.29
C GLY A 252 -37.93 -21.17 -8.71
#